data_AF-A0A1V6C5P3-F1
#
_entry.id   AF-A0A1V6C5P3-F1
#
_cell.length_a   1.000
_cell.length_b   1.000
_cell.length_c   1.000
_cell.angle_alpha   90.00
_cell.angle_beta   90.00
_cell.angle_gamma   90.00
#
_symmetry.space_group_name_H-M   'P 1'
#
loop_
_entity.id
_entity.type
_entity.pdbx_description
1 polymer ?
#
loop_
_entity_poly.entity_id
_entity_poly.type
_entity_poly.pdbx_seq_one_letter_code
_entity_poly.pdbx_strand_id
1 'polypeptide(L)'
;MSSSTPQIVFFDIDQQNWAIVDSSQSFLKIIPEGTSFNKLPENLKITSITVDGYKFESGIPGIMFFPDGTEEYAEIYIEDTQTGDKWTIILNPYIPSLQITKSI
;
A
#
# COMPACT_ATOMS: atom_id res chain seq x y z
N MET A 1 -2.22 19.67 11.22
CA MET A 1 -3.62 19.73 10.75
C MET A 1 -3.92 18.35 10.19
N SER A 2 -4.81 17.57 10.82
CA SER A 2 -5.23 16.29 10.23
C SER A 2 -5.98 16.61 8.93
N SER A 3 -5.60 15.99 7.81
CA SER A 3 -6.42 16.14 6.61
C SER A 3 -7.80 15.56 6.91
N SER A 4 -8.84 16.34 6.67
CA SER A 4 -10.24 15.89 6.81
C SER A 4 -10.65 14.94 5.69
N THR A 5 -9.76 14.73 4.72
CA THR A 5 -9.96 13.91 3.54
C THR A 5 -9.23 12.57 3.68
N PRO A 6 -9.89 11.44 3.36
CA PRO A 6 -9.22 10.16 3.25
C PRO A 6 -8.05 10.23 2.26
N GLN A 7 -7.02 9.44 2.52
CA GLN A 7 -5.86 9.31 1.65
C GLN A 7 -5.85 7.93 1.00
N ILE A 8 -5.30 7.83 -0.19
CA ILE A 8 -5.10 6.57 -0.89
C ILE A 8 -3.61 6.39 -1.11
N VAL A 9 -3.07 5.26 -0.65
CA VAL A 9 -1.70 4.85 -0.97
C VAL A 9 -1.76 3.90 -2.16
N PHE A 10 -1.17 4.32 -3.26
CA PHE A 10 -0.99 3.50 -4.46
C PHE A 10 0.38 2.85 -4.43
N PHE A 11 0.46 1.57 -4.80
CA PHE A 11 1.70 0.84 -4.95
C PHE A 11 1.79 0.30 -6.38
N ASP A 12 2.76 0.76 -7.17
CA ASP A 12 3.04 0.16 -8.48
C ASP A 12 3.91 -1.08 -8.26
N ILE A 13 3.29 -2.26 -8.37
CA ILE A 13 3.98 -3.54 -8.18
C ILE A 13 4.96 -3.79 -9.32
N ASP A 14 4.69 -3.30 -10.52
CA ASP A 14 5.55 -3.56 -11.67
C ASP A 14 6.83 -2.70 -11.64
N GLN A 15 6.69 -1.45 -11.19
CA GLN A 15 7.79 -0.49 -11.11
C GLN A 15 8.41 -0.35 -9.72
N GLN A 16 7.87 -1.04 -8.71
CA GLN A 16 8.38 -1.04 -7.34
C GLN A 16 8.45 0.38 -6.74
N ASN A 17 7.32 1.08 -6.82
CA ASN A 17 7.19 2.46 -6.37
C ASN A 17 5.84 2.69 -5.68
N TRP A 18 5.65 3.84 -5.05
CA TRP A 18 4.41 4.18 -4.33
C TRP A 18 4.09 5.67 -4.39
N ALA A 19 2.81 6.02 -4.24
CA ALA A 19 2.34 7.40 -4.17
C ALA A 19 1.24 7.54 -3.12
N ILE A 20 1.12 8.73 -2.53
CA ILE A 20 -0.02 9.10 -1.67
C ILE A 20 -0.82 10.15 -2.41
N VAL A 21 -2.13 9.93 -2.50
CA VAL A 21 -3.07 10.81 -3.17
C VAL A 21 -4.22 11.13 -2.22
N ASP A 22 -4.71 12.37 -2.26
CA ASP A 22 -5.96 12.72 -1.58
C ASP A 22 -7.14 12.07 -2.31
N SER A 23 -8.00 11.34 -1.59
CA SER A 23 -9.18 10.67 -2.17
C SER A 23 -10.11 11.65 -2.90
N SER A 24 -10.12 12.94 -2.54
CA SER A 24 -10.89 13.95 -3.27
C SER A 24 -10.45 14.12 -4.73
N GLN A 25 -9.22 13.73 -5.06
CA GLN A 25 -8.64 13.78 -6.40
C GLN A 25 -8.74 12.43 -7.14
N SER A 26 -9.04 11.35 -6.43
CA SER A 26 -9.02 9.97 -6.92
C SER A 26 -10.33 9.25 -6.62
N PHE A 27 -11.35 9.57 -7.41
CA PHE A 27 -12.63 8.90 -7.35
C PHE A 27 -12.46 7.43 -7.78
N LEU A 28 -13.04 6.49 -7.03
CA LEU A 28 -12.95 5.03 -7.29
C LEU A 28 -11.50 4.48 -7.32
N LYS A 29 -10.55 5.13 -6.64
CA LYS A 29 -9.13 4.73 -6.62
C LYS A 29 -8.47 4.71 -8.01
N ILE A 30 -8.85 5.63 -8.88
CA ILE A 30 -8.16 5.85 -10.15
C ILE A 30 -7.01 6.83 -9.92
N ILE A 31 -5.80 6.47 -10.37
CA ILE A 31 -4.61 7.30 -10.22
C ILE A 31 -4.79 8.60 -11.01
N PRO A 32 -4.72 9.78 -10.39
CA PRO A 32 -4.79 11.05 -11.11
C PRO A 32 -3.64 11.21 -12.09
N GLU A 33 -3.90 11.89 -13.21
CA GLU A 33 -2.86 12.27 -14.16
C GLU A 33 -1.79 13.14 -13.48
N GLY A 34 -0.52 12.88 -13.76
CA GLY A 34 0.60 13.62 -13.18
C GLY A 34 0.98 13.21 -11.75
N THR A 35 0.37 12.15 -11.21
CA THR A 35 0.77 11.59 -9.90
C THR A 35 2.25 11.24 -9.90
N SER A 36 2.99 11.81 -8.94
CA SER A 36 4.41 11.54 -8.76
C SER A 36 4.60 10.35 -7.81
N PHE A 37 5.37 9.37 -8.27
CA PHE A 37 5.68 8.17 -7.49
C PHE A 37 7.07 8.25 -6.86
N ASN A 38 7.18 7.76 -5.63
CA ASN A 38 8.41 7.55 -4.91
C ASN A 38 8.88 6.11 -5.10
N LYS A 39 10.16 5.91 -5.41
CA LYS A 39 10.72 4.56 -5.52
C LYS A 39 10.81 3.88 -4.16
N LEU A 40 10.58 2.57 -4.13
CA LEU A 40 10.97 1.74 -2.99
C LEU A 40 12.51 1.66 -2.89
N PRO A 41 13.05 1.33 -1.71
CA PRO A 41 14.46 0.97 -1.56
C PRO A 41 14.84 -0.15 -2.53
N GLU A 42 16.02 -0.07 -3.15
CA GLU A 42 16.43 -0.97 -4.25
C GLU A 42 16.48 -2.45 -3.86
N ASN A 43 16.74 -2.75 -2.59
CA ASN A 43 16.76 -4.11 -2.07
C ASN A 43 15.36 -4.67 -1.82
N LEU A 44 14.33 -3.83 -1.70
CA LEU A 44 12.97 -4.26 -1.37
C LEU A 44 12.12 -4.42 -2.62
N LYS A 45 11.40 -5.54 -2.67
CA LYS A 45 10.46 -5.87 -3.74
C LYS A 45 9.10 -6.23 -3.15
N ILE A 46 8.07 -5.47 -3.50
CA ILE A 46 6.68 -5.91 -3.33
C ILE A 46 6.43 -7.05 -4.31
N THR A 47 6.00 -8.19 -3.79
CA THR A 47 5.70 -9.40 -4.55
C THR A 47 4.20 -9.55 -4.82
N SER A 48 3.37 -9.11 -3.87
CA SER A 48 1.93 -9.02 -4.05
C SER A 48 1.29 -8.14 -2.98
N ILE A 49 0.08 -7.66 -3.25
CA ILE A 49 -0.73 -6.93 -2.29
C ILE A 49 -2.15 -7.50 -2.32
N THR A 50 -2.70 -7.83 -1.15
CA THR A 50 -4.13 -8.12 -1.00
C THR A 50 -4.83 -6.85 -0.50
N VAL A 51 -5.92 -6.44 -1.13
CA VAL A 51 -6.79 -5.35 -0.64
C VAL A 51 -8.23 -5.84 -0.62
N ASP A 52 -8.89 -5.76 0.54
CA ASP A 52 -10.26 -6.23 0.76
C ASP A 52 -10.54 -7.63 0.18
N GLY A 53 -9.56 -8.53 0.31
CA GLY A 53 -9.64 -9.94 -0.12
C GLY A 53 -9.29 -10.19 -1.60
N TYR A 54 -8.99 -9.16 -2.40
CA TYR A 54 -8.49 -9.33 -3.76
C TYR A 54 -6.97 -9.21 -3.80
N LYS A 55 -6.30 -10.22 -4.37
CA LYS A 55 -4.83 -10.28 -4.50
C LYS A 55 -4.36 -9.73 -5.84
N PHE A 56 -3.43 -8.78 -5.79
CA PHE A 56 -2.71 -8.20 -6.90
C PHE A 56 -1.27 -8.69 -6.91
N GLU A 57 -0.82 -9.26 -8.02
CA GLU A 57 0.59 -9.64 -8.26
C GLU A 57 1.26 -8.72 -9.30
N SER A 58 0.50 -7.78 -9.88
CA SER A 58 0.90 -6.79 -10.89
C SER A 58 -0.11 -5.64 -10.87
N GLY A 59 0.24 -4.51 -11.49
CA GLY A 59 -0.57 -3.30 -11.52
C GLY A 59 -0.38 -2.41 -10.30
N ILE A 60 -1.35 -1.52 -10.08
CA ILE A 60 -1.23 -0.41 -9.13
C ILE A 60 -2.42 -0.37 -8.15
N PRO A 61 -2.52 -1.33 -7.20
CA PRO A 61 -3.58 -1.30 -6.19
C PRO A 61 -3.51 -0.05 -5.30
N GLY A 62 -4.68 0.42 -4.87
CA GLY A 62 -4.83 1.53 -3.93
C GLY A 62 -5.46 1.08 -2.61
N ILE A 63 -4.86 1.48 -1.49
CA ILE A 63 -5.33 1.22 -0.13
C ILE A 63 -5.80 2.53 0.50
N MET A 64 -7.03 2.58 1.01
CA MET A 64 -7.60 3.79 1.62
C MET A 64 -7.30 3.88 3.12
N PHE A 65 -6.93 5.08 3.56
CA PHE A 65 -6.71 5.48 4.94
C PHE A 65 -7.68 6.62 5.30
N PHE A 66 -8.46 6.45 6.35
CA PHE A 66 -9.52 7.37 6.73
C PHE A 66 -9.06 8.37 7.82
N PRO A 67 -9.65 9.58 7.89
CA PRO A 67 -9.28 10.60 8.88
C PRO A 67 -9.52 10.19 10.34
N ASP A 68 -10.36 9.19 10.59
CA ASP A 68 -10.62 8.64 11.93
C ASP A 68 -9.52 7.67 12.40
N GLY A 69 -8.50 7.45 11.57
CA GLY A 69 -7.37 6.56 11.84
C GLY A 69 -7.62 5.11 11.46
N THR A 70 -8.76 4.78 10.86
CA THR A 70 -9.01 3.46 10.28
C THR A 70 -8.47 3.38 8.86
N GLU A 71 -8.35 2.16 8.34
CA GLU A 71 -7.86 1.87 7.01
C GLU A 71 -8.55 0.63 6.43
N GLU A 72 -8.50 0.47 5.11
CA GLU A 72 -8.94 -0.77 4.49
C GLU A 72 -8.07 -1.96 4.89
N TYR A 73 -8.67 -3.15 4.85
CA TYR A 73 -7.88 -4.36 5.07
C TYR A 73 -6.89 -4.54 3.93
N ALA A 74 -5.62 -4.67 4.27
CA ALA A 74 -4.61 -4.99 3.27
C ALA A 74 -3.46 -5.82 3.84
N GLU A 75 -2.87 -6.63 2.96
CA GLU A 75 -1.65 -7.38 3.22
C GLU A 75 -0.64 -7.03 2.13
N ILE A 76 0.53 -6.55 2.51
CA ILE A 76 1.61 -6.17 1.58
C ILE A 76 2.76 -7.14 1.79
N TYR A 77 3.07 -7.93 0.76
CA TYR A 77 4.11 -8.95 0.80
C TYR A 77 5.39 -8.40 0.17
N ILE A 78 6.45 -8.33 0.97
CA ILE A 78 7.73 -7.71 0.61
C ILE A 78 8.84 -8.75 0.74
N GLU A 79 9.75 -8.75 -0.22
CA GLU A 79 10.99 -9.53 -0.21
C GLU A 79 12.19 -8.59 -0.21
N ASP A 80 13.17 -8.82 0.65
CA ASP A 80 14.51 -8.25 0.50
C ASP A 80 15.32 -9.16 -0.40
N THR A 81 15.63 -8.65 -1.58
CA THR A 81 16.32 -9.36 -2.66
C THR A 81 17.81 -9.59 -2.38
N GLN A 82 18.40 -8.90 -1.41
CA GLN A 82 19.80 -9.11 -0.99
C GLN A 82 19.93 -10.26 0.00
N THR A 83 18.97 -10.39 0.93
CA THR A 83 19.00 -11.38 2.01
C THR A 83 18.11 -12.60 1.76
N GLY A 84 17.11 -12.46 0.89
CA GLY A 84 16.04 -13.44 0.68
C GLY A 84 14.96 -13.41 1.77
N ASP A 85 15.06 -12.49 2.73
CA ASP A 85 14.07 -12.34 3.79
C ASP A 85 12.72 -11.88 3.22
N LYS A 86 11.64 -12.40 3.79
CA LYS A 86 10.27 -12.05 3.40
C LYS A 86 9.53 -11.46 4.58
N TRP A 87 8.76 -10.41 4.34
CA TRP A 87 7.88 -9.80 5.34
C TRP A 87 6.49 -9.61 4.78
N THR A 88 5.52 -9.63 5.67
CA THR A 88 4.15 -9.25 5.40
C THR A 88 3.80 -8.10 6.34
N ILE A 89 3.35 -7.00 5.74
CA ILE A 89 2.72 -5.89 6.46
C ILE A 89 1.22 -6.13 6.39
N ILE A 90 0.54 -6.11 7.54
CA ILE A 90 -0.91 -6.29 7.63
C ILE A 90 -1.52 -5.01 8.21
N LEU A 91 -2.47 -4.47 7.45
CA LEU A 91 -3.35 -3.37 7.79
C LEU A 91 -4.72 -3.95 8.12
N ASN A 92 -5.27 -3.62 9.28
CA ASN A 92 -6.50 -4.24 9.76
C ASN A 92 -7.48 -3.17 10.28
N PRO A 93 -8.65 -2.98 9.65
CA PRO A 93 -9.61 -1.95 10.04
C PRO A 93 -10.10 -2.08 11.49
N TYR A 94 -10.03 -3.28 12.07
CA TYR A 94 -10.56 -3.57 13.39
C TYR A 94 -9.52 -3.48 14.50
N ILE A 95 -8.24 -3.35 14.16
CA ILE A 95 -7.15 -3.26 15.12
C ILE A 95 -6.28 -2.07 14.71
N PRO A 96 -6.23 -0.97 15.48
CA PRO A 96 -5.54 0.28 15.11
C PRO A 96 -4.00 0.18 15.16
N SER A 97 -3.43 -1.01 14.91
CA SER A 97 -2.00 -1.27 14.94
C SER A 97 -1.55 -1.96 13.67
N LEU A 98 -0.59 -1.34 12.98
CA LEU A 98 0.22 -1.96 11.94
C LEU A 98 0.87 -3.25 12.48
N GLN A 99 0.65 -4.37 11.81
CA GLN A 99 1.34 -5.62 12.11
C GLN A 99 2.38 -5.89 11.04
N ILE A 100 3.61 -6.21 11.45
CA ILE A 100 4.70 -6.59 10.55
C ILE A 100 5.18 -7.97 10.99
N THR A 101 5.05 -8.95 10.09
CA THR A 101 5.44 -10.33 10.35
C THR A 101 6.57 -10.71 9.41
N LYS A 102 7.64 -11.30 9.94
CA LYS A 102 8.67 -11.94 9.12
C LYS A 102 8.18 -13.33 8.72
N SER A 103 8.12 -13.59 7.43
CA SER A 103 7.79 -14.91 6.87
C SER A 103 9.04 -15.79 6.94
N ILE A 104 8.87 -17.01 7.44
CA ILE A 104 9.92 -18.03 7.58
C ILE A 104 10.14 -18.74 6.26
#